data_AF-A0A0J0XWP5-F1
#
_entry.id   AF-A0A0J0XWP5-F1
#
_cell.length_a   1.000
_cell.length_b   1.000
_cell.length_c   1.000
_cell.angle_alpha   90.00
_cell.angle_beta   90.00
_cell.angle_gamma   90.00
#
_symmetry.space_group_name_H-M   'P 1'
#
loop_
_entity.id
_entity.type
_entity.pdbx_description
1 polymer ?
#
loop_
_entity_poly.entity_id
_entity_poly.type
_entity_poly.pdbx_seq_one_letter_code
_entity_poly.pdbx_strand_id
1 'polypeptide(L)'
;MHATLGLLQKFAPTVAQAHPTGEAFAIVRRMLQERPRHFREILADGIASTTPEGDDKPVAYKMKKSKGKGKAEVESIAVPEGHPFMSGTFLKKRIIPVLESQNLVRKAWLDAVPGSSLAKMSHHQRKHAMWVIQEEGKLAERWDAITDPSLTLPTLRRLGAEERAAKAEAAVKRREAAFNSGREERTERDIMAWADRPVGFTTSLERKHLNTRRARARPIKEALVAERAVVKAEVAKALEADKKTLSKIASRVQKSSAAAVEKSAEAAKAAAEAVEAHRAAQAAKEKRDQELARRRKAQSAEARKANRAKEAEGKAEGKDKVPA
;
A
#
# COMPACT_ATOMS: atom_id res chain seq x y z
N MET A 1 38.91 -13.94 21.68
CA MET A 1 39.15 -15.23 20.98
C MET A 1 38.37 -15.19 19.67
N HIS A 2 39.03 -15.09 18.52
CA HIS A 2 38.35 -15.05 17.22
C HIS A 2 38.29 -16.44 16.60
N ALA A 3 37.08 -16.98 16.43
CA ALA A 3 36.87 -18.24 15.74
C ALA A 3 37.00 -18.02 14.22
N THR A 4 38.12 -18.45 13.65
CA THR A 4 38.34 -18.50 12.20
C THR A 4 37.51 -19.62 11.60
N LEU A 5 36.36 -19.28 11.02
CA LEU A 5 35.56 -20.21 10.22
C LEU A 5 36.37 -20.63 8.99
N GLY A 6 37.00 -21.81 9.07
CA GLY A 6 37.69 -22.45 7.97
C GLY A 6 36.71 -22.81 6.85
N LEU A 7 36.49 -21.88 5.93
CA LEU A 7 35.70 -22.09 4.74
C LEU A 7 36.45 -23.08 3.85
N LEU A 8 36.14 -24.37 4.00
CA LEU A 8 36.63 -25.46 3.16
C LEU A 8 36.09 -25.25 1.74
N GLN A 9 36.79 -24.39 1.01
CA GLN A 9 36.62 -24.14 -0.41
C GLN A 9 36.99 -25.44 -1.11
N LYS A 10 35.98 -26.29 -1.31
CA LYS A 10 36.07 -27.49 -2.14
C LYS A 10 36.47 -27.03 -3.53
N PHE A 11 37.76 -27.10 -3.82
CA PHE A 11 38.28 -27.14 -5.18
C PHE A 11 37.75 -28.41 -5.81
N ALA A 12 36.48 -28.38 -6.26
CA ALA A 12 36.05 -29.26 -7.32
C ALA A 12 37.11 -29.11 -8.42
N PRO A 13 37.70 -30.22 -8.91
CA PRO A 13 38.71 -30.13 -9.95
C PRO A 13 38.09 -29.31 -11.08
N THR A 14 38.65 -28.11 -11.29
CA THR A 14 38.21 -27.26 -12.37
C THR A 14 38.46 -28.08 -13.62
N VAL A 15 37.40 -28.63 -14.23
CA VAL A 15 37.50 -29.38 -15.48
C VAL A 15 38.21 -28.44 -16.44
N ALA A 16 39.52 -28.69 -16.61
CA ALA A 16 40.46 -27.67 -17.05
C ALA A 16 39.95 -27.16 -18.39
N GLN A 17 39.81 -25.83 -18.54
CA GLN A 17 38.89 -25.18 -19.46
C GLN A 17 39.01 -25.65 -20.92
N ALA A 18 38.52 -26.84 -21.24
CA ALA A 18 39.04 -27.56 -22.39
C ALA A 18 38.66 -26.85 -23.67
N HIS A 19 39.51 -27.01 -24.67
CA HIS A 19 39.44 -26.25 -25.90
C HIS A 19 38.72 -27.13 -26.91
N PRO A 20 37.66 -26.64 -27.59
CA PRO A 20 36.98 -27.45 -28.58
C PRO A 20 37.95 -27.73 -29.72
N THR A 21 38.16 -29.01 -30.06
CA THR A 21 39.11 -29.44 -31.09
C THR A 21 38.46 -29.39 -32.48
N GLY A 22 39.27 -29.25 -33.54
CA GLY A 22 38.80 -29.32 -34.94
C GLY A 22 38.01 -30.61 -35.22
N GLU A 23 38.47 -31.74 -34.67
CA GLU A 23 37.79 -33.03 -34.71
C GLU A 23 36.36 -32.98 -34.15
N ALA A 24 36.15 -32.29 -33.02
CA ALA A 24 34.83 -32.14 -32.43
C ALA A 24 33.86 -31.39 -33.37
N PHE A 25 34.36 -30.40 -34.12
CA PHE A 25 33.56 -29.73 -35.15
C PHE A 25 33.32 -30.63 -36.37
N ALA A 26 34.30 -31.45 -36.77
CA ALA A 26 34.19 -32.37 -37.90
C ALA A 26 33.15 -33.48 -37.67
N ILE A 27 33.06 -34.01 -36.45
CA ILE A 27 32.02 -34.98 -36.05
C ILE A 27 30.62 -34.37 -36.20
N VAL A 28 30.42 -33.14 -35.70
CA VAL A 28 29.13 -32.43 -35.83
C VAL A 28 28.80 -32.12 -37.29
N ARG A 29 29.79 -31.72 -38.10
CA ARG A 29 29.64 -31.52 -39.57
C ARG A 29 29.10 -32.79 -40.22
N ARG A 30 29.79 -33.93 -40.04
CA ARG A 30 29.40 -35.23 -40.63
C ARG A 30 27.96 -35.60 -40.28
N MET A 31 27.59 -35.48 -39.00
CA MET A 31 26.27 -35.87 -38.52
C MET A 31 25.13 -35.01 -39.05
N LEU A 32 25.37 -33.72 -39.23
CA LEU A 32 24.36 -32.80 -39.74
C LEU A 32 24.33 -32.73 -41.27
N GLN A 33 25.36 -33.22 -41.97
CA GLN A 33 25.35 -33.44 -43.43
C GLN A 33 24.39 -34.59 -43.82
N GLU A 34 24.32 -35.64 -43.01
CA GLU A 34 23.42 -36.78 -43.28
C GLU A 34 21.94 -36.41 -43.13
N ARG A 35 21.59 -35.66 -42.07
CA ARG A 35 20.21 -35.20 -41.78
C ARG A 35 20.17 -34.15 -40.68
N PRO A 36 19.09 -33.35 -40.59
CA PRO A 36 18.73 -32.62 -39.37
C PRO A 36 18.69 -33.54 -38.16
N ARG A 37 19.34 -33.14 -37.06
CA ARG A 37 19.39 -33.95 -35.82
C ARG A 37 19.08 -33.12 -34.59
N HIS A 38 18.47 -33.76 -33.59
CA HIS A 38 18.30 -33.14 -32.27
C HIS A 38 19.62 -33.18 -31.48
N PHE A 39 19.81 -32.22 -30.56
CA PHE A 39 21.01 -32.12 -29.72
C PHE A 39 21.43 -33.45 -29.05
N ARG A 40 20.47 -34.22 -28.52
CA ARG A 40 20.76 -35.52 -27.88
C ARG A 40 21.31 -36.55 -28.87
N GLU A 41 20.89 -36.50 -30.12
CA GLU A 41 21.26 -37.47 -31.16
C GLU A 41 22.65 -37.16 -31.71
N ILE A 42 22.98 -35.87 -31.91
CA ILE A 42 24.36 -35.43 -32.19
C ILE A 42 25.31 -35.91 -31.09
N LEU A 43 24.88 -35.84 -29.83
CA LEU A 43 25.70 -36.31 -28.69
C LEU A 43 25.84 -37.84 -28.66
N ALA A 44 24.74 -38.60 -28.80
CA ALA A 44 24.76 -40.06 -28.75
C ALA A 44 25.54 -40.65 -29.93
N ASP A 45 25.22 -40.23 -31.15
CA ASP A 45 25.86 -40.72 -32.37
C ASP A 45 27.32 -40.27 -32.43
N GLY A 46 27.63 -39.07 -31.89
CA GLY A 46 28.99 -38.57 -31.66
C GLY A 46 29.88 -39.58 -30.96
N ILE A 47 29.43 -40.01 -29.78
CA ILE A 47 30.11 -40.98 -28.93
C ILE A 47 30.25 -42.33 -29.64
N ALA A 48 29.20 -42.79 -30.31
CA ALA A 48 29.25 -44.01 -31.10
C ALA A 48 30.27 -43.92 -32.26
N SER A 49 30.47 -42.74 -32.86
CA SER A 49 31.33 -42.57 -34.05
C SER A 49 32.83 -42.51 -33.77
N THR A 50 33.25 -42.23 -32.53
CA THR A 50 34.68 -42.11 -32.15
C THR A 50 35.14 -43.18 -31.17
N THR A 51 34.25 -44.04 -30.67
CA THR A 51 34.65 -45.11 -29.75
C THR A 51 35.31 -46.21 -30.60
N PRO A 52 36.64 -46.44 -30.51
CA PRO A 52 37.27 -47.55 -31.20
C PRO A 52 36.69 -48.86 -30.65
N GLU A 53 36.68 -49.93 -31.45
CA GLU A 53 36.07 -51.24 -31.11
C GLU A 53 36.78 -52.01 -29.97
N GLY A 54 37.54 -51.34 -29.11
CA GLY A 54 38.05 -51.90 -27.87
C GLY A 54 36.92 -52.17 -26.87
N ASP A 55 37.01 -53.29 -26.17
CA ASP A 55 35.98 -53.87 -25.28
C ASP A 55 35.66 -53.07 -24.00
N ASP A 56 36.04 -51.79 -23.94
CA ASP A 56 35.77 -50.86 -22.84
C ASP A 56 34.29 -50.48 -22.80
N LYS A 57 33.48 -51.41 -22.28
CA LYS A 57 32.04 -51.23 -22.05
C LYS A 57 31.81 -49.90 -21.33
N PRO A 58 31.00 -48.98 -21.90
CA PRO A 58 30.84 -47.65 -21.34
C PRO A 58 30.33 -47.75 -19.91
N VAL A 59 31.04 -47.09 -18.98
CA VAL A 59 30.72 -47.12 -17.55
C VAL A 59 29.33 -46.53 -17.34
N ALA A 60 28.33 -47.41 -17.24
CA ALA A 60 26.94 -47.05 -17.10
C ALA A 60 26.72 -46.49 -15.68
N TYR A 61 26.91 -45.18 -15.53
CA TYR A 61 26.62 -44.45 -14.29
C TYR A 61 25.13 -44.61 -13.95
N LYS A 62 24.84 -45.52 -13.01
CA LYS A 62 23.49 -45.78 -12.52
C LYS A 62 22.90 -44.49 -11.95
N MET A 63 21.92 -43.91 -12.64
CA MET A 63 21.20 -42.75 -12.15
C MET A 63 20.50 -43.08 -10.83
N LYS A 64 20.83 -42.33 -9.78
CA LYS A 64 20.14 -42.42 -8.49
C LYS A 64 18.76 -41.80 -8.66
N LYS A 65 17.73 -42.64 -8.89
CA LYS A 65 16.31 -42.22 -8.92
C LYS A 65 16.02 -41.23 -7.79
N SER A 66 15.95 -39.95 -8.13
CA SER A 66 15.67 -38.90 -7.16
C SER A 66 14.20 -39.00 -6.71
N LYS A 67 13.99 -39.29 -5.41
CA LYS A 67 12.66 -39.52 -4.83
C LYS A 67 11.92 -38.19 -4.59
N GLY A 68 11.62 -37.47 -5.67
CA GLY A 68 10.98 -36.15 -5.66
C GLY A 68 10.03 -35.94 -6.83
N LYS A 69 8.91 -35.26 -6.61
CA LYS A 69 7.90 -34.99 -7.64
C LYS A 69 8.44 -34.08 -8.76
N GLY A 70 8.39 -34.56 -10.00
CA GLY A 70 7.98 -33.73 -11.13
C GLY A 70 9.04 -33.08 -12.02
N LYS A 71 10.34 -33.36 -11.84
CA LYS A 71 11.33 -33.07 -12.89
C LYS A 71 11.84 -34.39 -13.45
N ALA A 72 11.47 -34.67 -14.70
CA ALA A 72 12.07 -35.78 -15.45
C ALA A 72 13.58 -35.57 -15.48
N GLU A 73 14.31 -36.45 -14.78
CA GLU A 73 15.76 -36.43 -14.71
C GLU A 73 16.26 -36.67 -16.13
N VAL A 74 16.82 -35.62 -16.75
CA VAL A 74 17.27 -35.67 -18.14
C VAL A 74 18.45 -36.63 -18.18
N GLU A 75 18.23 -37.80 -18.77
CA GLU A 75 19.25 -38.81 -19.05
C GLU A 75 20.48 -38.13 -19.67
N SER A 76 21.48 -37.90 -18.83
CA SER A 76 22.76 -37.33 -19.23
C SER A 76 23.56 -38.46 -19.81
N ILE A 77 23.61 -38.50 -21.14
CA ILE A 77 24.48 -39.41 -21.89
C ILE A 77 25.91 -39.21 -21.36
N ALA A 78 26.47 -40.27 -20.78
CA ALA A 78 27.84 -40.28 -20.30
C ALA A 78 28.77 -40.26 -21.52
N VAL A 79 29.70 -39.30 -21.54
CA VAL A 79 30.70 -39.18 -22.59
C VAL A 79 31.97 -39.87 -22.09
N PRO A 80 32.58 -40.79 -22.86
CA PRO A 80 33.85 -41.41 -22.49
C PRO A 80 34.94 -40.37 -22.23
N GLU A 81 35.89 -40.68 -21.33
CA GLU A 81 37.05 -39.83 -21.12
C GLU A 81 37.91 -39.78 -22.40
N GLY A 82 38.54 -38.63 -22.68
CA GLY A 82 39.28 -38.40 -23.92
C GLY A 82 38.43 -38.07 -25.16
N HIS A 83 37.12 -38.34 -25.17
CA HIS A 83 36.25 -38.08 -26.32
C HIS A 83 36.19 -36.57 -26.68
N PRO A 84 36.23 -36.15 -27.98
CA PRO A 84 36.30 -34.73 -28.40
C PRO A 84 35.22 -33.80 -27.83
N PHE A 85 33.99 -34.31 -27.64
CA PHE A 85 32.91 -33.56 -26.97
C PHE A 85 33.08 -33.41 -25.45
N MET A 86 33.80 -34.28 -24.74
CA MET A 86 34.01 -34.36 -23.27
C MET A 86 32.78 -34.42 -22.35
N SER A 87 31.68 -33.72 -22.66
CA SER A 87 30.40 -33.78 -21.97
C SER A 87 29.31 -33.18 -22.86
N GLY A 88 28.05 -33.58 -22.68
CA GLY A 88 26.93 -32.92 -23.35
C GLY A 88 26.86 -31.41 -23.06
N THR A 89 27.25 -30.98 -21.85
CA THR A 89 27.32 -29.56 -21.51
C THR A 89 28.34 -28.79 -22.36
N PHE A 90 29.46 -29.43 -22.72
CA PHE A 90 30.50 -28.84 -23.55
C PHE A 90 30.05 -28.68 -25.01
N LEU A 91 29.50 -29.75 -25.63
CA LEU A 91 28.86 -29.65 -26.95
C LEU A 91 27.84 -28.51 -27.01
N LYS A 92 26.99 -28.39 -25.99
CA LYS A 92 25.95 -27.35 -25.89
C LYS A 92 26.47 -25.93 -25.65
N LYS A 93 27.57 -25.75 -24.90
CA LYS A 93 28.07 -24.42 -24.47
C LYS A 93 29.33 -23.94 -25.19
N ARG A 94 30.04 -24.81 -25.91
CA ARG A 94 31.32 -24.50 -26.58
C ARG A 94 31.24 -24.73 -28.08
N ILE A 95 30.82 -25.92 -28.51
CA ILE A 95 30.86 -26.31 -29.93
C ILE A 95 29.69 -25.67 -30.69
N ILE A 96 28.45 -25.98 -30.30
CA ILE A 96 27.24 -25.48 -30.99
C ILE A 96 27.19 -23.95 -31.05
N PRO A 97 27.46 -23.18 -29.97
CA PRO A 97 27.42 -21.72 -30.04
C PRO A 97 28.50 -21.10 -30.94
N VAL A 98 29.55 -21.84 -31.30
CA VAL A 98 30.59 -21.43 -32.25
C VAL A 98 30.19 -21.80 -33.70
N LEU A 99 29.51 -22.93 -33.92
CA LEU A 99 28.97 -23.30 -35.24
C LEU A 99 27.74 -22.46 -35.63
N GLU A 100 26.82 -22.23 -34.68
CA GLU A 100 25.72 -21.26 -34.78
C GLU A 100 26.25 -19.83 -34.84
N SER A 101 27.50 -19.63 -34.45
CA SER A 101 28.19 -18.37 -34.65
C SER A 101 28.45 -18.18 -36.15
N GLN A 102 29.32 -18.99 -36.73
CA GLN A 102 29.83 -18.82 -38.09
C GLN A 102 28.78 -18.99 -39.22
N ASN A 103 27.49 -19.06 -38.88
CA ASN A 103 26.34 -19.42 -39.72
C ASN A 103 26.51 -20.76 -40.42
N LEU A 104 27.20 -21.70 -39.75
CA LEU A 104 27.44 -23.05 -40.25
C LEU A 104 26.29 -24.00 -39.92
N VAL A 105 25.65 -23.78 -38.77
CA VAL A 105 24.42 -24.49 -38.36
C VAL A 105 23.37 -23.50 -37.87
N ARG A 106 22.10 -23.82 -38.08
CA ARG A 106 20.96 -23.08 -37.53
C ARG A 106 20.01 -23.99 -36.78
N LYS A 107 19.32 -23.43 -35.79
CA LYS A 107 18.27 -24.11 -35.03
C LYS A 107 16.92 -23.93 -35.73
N ALA A 108 16.35 -25.01 -36.23
CA ALA A 108 15.05 -25.03 -36.91
C ALA A 108 13.99 -25.77 -36.09
N TRP A 109 12.73 -25.35 -36.19
CA TRP A 109 11.59 -26.07 -35.62
C TRP A 109 10.97 -26.94 -36.71
N LEU A 110 11.32 -28.22 -36.68
CA LEU A 110 10.98 -29.21 -37.72
C LEU A 110 10.27 -30.41 -37.09
N ASP A 111 9.49 -31.13 -37.88
CA ASP A 111 8.85 -32.37 -37.44
C ASP A 111 9.92 -33.46 -37.24
N ALA A 112 9.67 -34.40 -36.31
CA ALA A 112 10.66 -35.42 -35.94
C ALA A 112 10.99 -36.31 -37.15
N VAL A 113 12.28 -36.41 -37.50
CA VAL A 113 12.72 -37.28 -38.61
C VAL A 113 12.30 -38.73 -38.33
N PRO A 114 11.73 -39.46 -39.30
CA PRO A 114 11.43 -40.89 -39.14
C PRO A 114 12.66 -41.67 -38.65
N GLY A 115 12.46 -42.58 -37.69
CA GLY A 115 13.53 -43.33 -37.05
C GLY A 115 14.38 -42.56 -36.01
N SER A 116 14.15 -41.26 -35.80
CA SER A 116 14.76 -40.51 -34.69
C SER A 116 14.29 -41.01 -33.33
N SER A 117 15.09 -40.76 -32.28
CA SER A 117 14.71 -41.03 -30.89
C SER A 117 13.48 -40.23 -30.47
N LEU A 118 13.34 -39.01 -31.00
CA LEU A 118 12.20 -38.13 -30.75
C LEU A 118 10.91 -38.63 -31.40
N ALA A 119 10.97 -39.23 -32.60
CA ALA A 119 9.80 -39.79 -33.26
C ALA A 119 9.09 -40.84 -32.38
N LYS A 120 9.85 -41.64 -31.62
CA LYS A 120 9.31 -42.61 -30.66
C LYS A 120 8.58 -41.99 -29.46
N MET A 121 8.94 -40.75 -29.09
CA MET A 121 8.31 -40.02 -27.98
C MET A 121 7.18 -39.09 -28.42
N SER A 122 7.03 -38.86 -29.74
CA SER A 122 6.17 -37.83 -30.30
C SER A 122 4.75 -38.34 -30.57
N HIS A 123 4.00 -38.69 -29.52
CA HIS A 123 2.56 -39.00 -29.62
C HIS A 123 1.68 -37.83 -30.09
N HIS A 124 2.25 -36.63 -30.20
CA HIS A 124 1.61 -35.42 -30.72
C HIS A 124 2.52 -34.79 -31.78
N GLN A 125 1.93 -34.21 -32.83
CA GLN A 125 2.61 -33.50 -33.93
C GLN A 125 3.25 -32.17 -33.45
N ARG A 126 4.21 -32.26 -32.53
CA ARG A 126 4.96 -31.11 -32.02
C ARG A 126 6.25 -30.99 -32.80
N LYS A 127 6.50 -29.80 -33.36
CA LYS A 127 7.79 -29.46 -33.96
C LYS A 127 8.87 -29.48 -32.89
N HIS A 128 9.99 -30.11 -33.20
CA HIS A 128 11.15 -30.24 -32.33
C HIS A 128 12.26 -29.29 -32.79
N ALA A 129 13.08 -28.85 -31.83
CA ALA A 129 14.22 -27.99 -32.12
C ALA A 129 15.41 -28.81 -32.64
N MET A 130 15.56 -28.91 -33.96
CA MET A 130 16.66 -29.62 -34.60
C MET A 130 17.73 -28.66 -35.10
N TRP A 131 18.97 -29.14 -35.18
CA TRP A 131 20.07 -28.43 -35.81
C TRP A 131 20.16 -28.87 -37.27
N VAL A 132 20.43 -27.90 -38.15
CA VAL A 132 20.50 -28.08 -39.61
C VAL A 132 21.73 -27.31 -40.10
N ILE A 133 22.50 -27.88 -41.03
CA ILE A 133 23.55 -27.14 -41.73
C ILE A 133 22.92 -26.03 -42.59
N GLN A 134 23.62 -24.90 -42.73
CA GLN A 134 23.32 -23.96 -43.81
C GLN A 134 24.19 -24.30 -45.02
N GLU A 135 23.56 -24.47 -46.17
CA GLU A 135 24.22 -24.86 -47.44
C GLU A 135 24.57 -23.64 -48.31
N GLU A 136 24.38 -22.43 -47.77
CA GLU A 136 24.44 -21.16 -48.49
C GLU A 136 25.89 -20.70 -48.79
N GLY A 137 26.43 -21.11 -49.94
CA GLY A 137 27.61 -20.47 -50.58
C GLY A 137 28.96 -20.78 -49.93
N LYS A 138 29.76 -19.74 -49.61
CA LYS A 138 31.16 -19.84 -49.12
C LYS A 138 31.32 -20.44 -47.70
N LEU A 139 30.36 -21.22 -47.23
CA LEU A 139 30.40 -21.88 -45.92
C LEU A 139 31.37 -23.06 -45.89
N ALA A 140 31.75 -23.64 -47.04
CA ALA A 140 32.76 -24.70 -47.13
C ALA A 140 34.12 -24.25 -46.54
N GLU A 141 34.65 -23.12 -47.00
CA GLU A 141 35.91 -22.52 -46.51
C GLU A 141 35.91 -22.34 -44.97
N ARG A 142 34.78 -21.91 -44.41
CA ARG A 142 34.61 -21.71 -42.96
C ARG A 142 34.53 -23.01 -42.18
N TRP A 143 33.87 -24.03 -42.74
CA TRP A 143 33.88 -25.36 -42.16
C TRP A 143 35.30 -25.91 -42.12
N ASP A 144 36.03 -25.84 -43.23
CA ASP A 144 37.38 -26.39 -43.33
C ASP A 144 38.32 -25.70 -42.33
N ALA A 145 38.25 -24.36 -42.22
CA ALA A 145 38.99 -23.57 -41.23
C ALA A 145 38.65 -23.88 -39.75
N ILE A 146 37.44 -24.37 -39.45
CA ILE A 146 37.04 -24.73 -38.08
C ILE A 146 37.20 -26.23 -37.76
N THR A 147 37.30 -27.08 -38.78
CA THR A 147 37.59 -28.51 -38.64
C THR A 147 39.08 -28.84 -38.64
N ASP A 148 39.94 -27.87 -38.96
CA ASP A 148 41.40 -28.00 -38.95
C ASP A 148 41.91 -28.55 -37.60
N PRO A 149 42.64 -29.68 -37.56
CA PRO A 149 43.20 -30.22 -36.32
C PRO A 149 44.25 -29.29 -35.68
N SER A 150 44.84 -28.35 -36.42
CA SER A 150 45.79 -27.36 -35.91
C SER A 150 45.13 -26.16 -35.21
N LEU A 151 43.80 -26.11 -35.16
CA LEU A 151 43.02 -24.97 -34.66
C LEU A 151 43.33 -24.63 -33.19
N THR A 152 44.06 -23.54 -32.99
CA THR A 152 44.50 -23.09 -31.66
C THR A 152 43.40 -22.36 -30.87
N LEU A 153 43.48 -22.44 -29.53
CA LEU A 153 42.55 -21.72 -28.63
C LEU A 153 42.42 -20.22 -28.91
N PRO A 154 43.50 -19.44 -29.15
CA PRO A 154 43.37 -18.01 -29.43
C PRO A 154 42.52 -17.72 -30.66
N THR A 155 42.66 -18.53 -31.72
CA THR A 155 41.86 -18.41 -32.95
C THR A 155 40.37 -18.67 -32.67
N LEU A 156 40.04 -19.76 -31.99
CA LEU A 156 38.67 -20.06 -31.55
C LEU A 156 38.06 -18.97 -30.66
N ARG A 157 38.87 -18.39 -29.77
CA ARG A 157 38.44 -17.28 -28.90
C ARG A 157 38.15 -16.01 -29.71
N ARG A 158 38.93 -15.71 -30.76
CA ARG A 158 38.71 -14.58 -31.68
C ARG A 158 37.41 -14.76 -32.47
N LEU A 159 37.28 -15.87 -33.20
CA LEU A 159 36.08 -16.23 -33.96
C LEU A 159 34.81 -16.14 -33.12
N GLY A 160 34.84 -16.75 -31.93
CA GLY A 160 33.70 -16.71 -31.00
C GLY A 160 33.53 -15.41 -30.23
N ALA A 161 34.42 -14.41 -30.35
CA ALA A 161 34.32 -13.10 -29.69
C ALA A 161 33.86 -12.00 -30.66
N GLU A 162 34.46 -11.92 -31.85
CA GLU A 162 34.10 -11.00 -32.93
C GLU A 162 32.60 -11.01 -33.19
N GLU A 163 32.01 -12.20 -33.18
CA GLU A 163 30.60 -12.34 -33.48
C GLU A 163 29.69 -12.33 -32.25
N ARG A 164 30.22 -12.55 -31.05
CA ARG A 164 29.49 -12.15 -29.84
C ARG A 164 29.34 -10.63 -29.79
N ALA A 165 30.32 -9.88 -30.29
CA ALA A 165 30.15 -8.44 -30.55
C ALA A 165 29.14 -8.19 -31.67
N ALA A 166 29.26 -8.84 -32.84
CA ALA A 166 28.29 -8.65 -33.94
C ALA A 166 26.83 -8.98 -33.56
N LYS A 167 26.59 -10.05 -32.79
CA LYS A 167 25.25 -10.39 -32.25
C LYS A 167 24.78 -9.40 -31.19
N ALA A 168 25.68 -8.86 -30.37
CA ALA A 168 25.34 -7.79 -29.43
C ALA A 168 24.96 -6.49 -30.17
N GLU A 169 25.73 -6.09 -31.18
CA GLU A 169 25.41 -4.95 -32.05
C GLU A 169 24.09 -5.15 -32.81
N ALA A 170 23.86 -6.33 -33.37
CA ALA A 170 22.61 -6.64 -34.06
C ALA A 170 21.41 -6.62 -33.09
N ALA A 171 21.60 -7.06 -31.84
CA ALA A 171 20.57 -6.94 -30.79
C ALA A 171 20.30 -5.48 -30.41
N VAL A 172 21.35 -4.65 -30.29
CA VAL A 172 21.21 -3.20 -30.06
C VAL A 172 20.48 -2.53 -31.22
N LYS A 173 20.93 -2.72 -32.47
CA LYS A 173 20.29 -2.18 -33.68
C LYS A 173 18.82 -2.64 -33.83
N ARG A 174 18.52 -3.91 -33.53
CA ARG A 174 17.15 -4.44 -33.52
C ARG A 174 16.28 -3.77 -32.45
N ARG A 175 16.85 -3.50 -31.28
CA ARG A 175 16.19 -2.82 -30.16
C ARG A 175 15.96 -1.34 -30.44
N GLU A 176 16.92 -0.66 -31.07
CA GLU A 176 16.76 0.71 -31.58
C GLU A 176 15.66 0.79 -32.64
N ALA A 177 15.60 -0.17 -33.58
CA ALA A 177 14.52 -0.26 -34.57
C ALA A 177 13.14 -0.57 -33.91
N ALA A 178 13.10 -1.44 -32.90
CA ALA A 178 11.89 -1.72 -32.13
C ALA A 178 11.41 -0.49 -31.34
N PHE A 179 12.33 0.27 -30.76
CA PHE A 179 12.04 1.54 -30.10
C PHE A 179 11.53 2.60 -31.10
N ASN A 180 12.22 2.81 -32.22
CA ASN A 180 11.84 3.78 -33.24
C ASN A 180 10.49 3.45 -33.91
N SER A 181 10.08 2.18 -33.93
CA SER A 181 8.75 1.73 -34.38
C SER A 181 7.68 1.74 -33.27
N GLY A 182 7.99 2.23 -32.07
CA GLY A 182 7.06 2.28 -30.94
C GLY A 182 6.67 0.93 -30.35
N ARG A 183 7.36 -0.16 -30.71
CA ARG A 183 7.07 -1.53 -30.23
C ARG A 183 7.74 -1.88 -28.90
N GLU A 184 8.79 -1.16 -28.52
CA GLU A 184 9.55 -1.40 -27.30
C GLU A 184 9.79 -0.08 -26.57
N GLU A 185 9.56 -0.04 -25.25
CA GLU A 185 9.84 1.13 -24.43
C GLU A 185 11.35 1.25 -24.14
N ARG A 186 11.84 2.48 -23.93
CA ARG A 186 13.20 2.71 -23.45
C ARG A 186 13.38 2.10 -22.06
N THR A 187 14.53 1.46 -21.81
CA THR A 187 14.82 1.01 -20.44
C THR A 187 15.14 2.20 -19.54
N GLU A 188 14.96 2.02 -18.25
CA GLU A 188 15.19 3.05 -17.24
C GLU A 188 16.61 3.66 -17.30
N ARG A 189 17.62 2.87 -17.72
CA ARG A 189 18.98 3.36 -17.97
C ARG A 189 19.05 4.31 -19.18
N ASP A 190 18.37 3.96 -20.27
CA ASP A 190 18.28 4.78 -21.48
C ASP A 190 17.50 6.09 -21.21
N ILE A 191 16.50 6.04 -20.31
CA ILE A 191 15.74 7.21 -19.85
C ILE A 191 16.60 8.13 -18.97
N MET A 192 17.47 7.57 -18.11
CA MET A 192 18.42 8.37 -17.31
C MET A 192 19.54 8.99 -18.15
N ALA A 193 19.96 8.33 -19.23
CA ALA A 193 20.96 8.85 -20.17
C ALA A 193 20.41 9.92 -21.14
N TRP A 194 19.10 10.20 -21.09
CA TRP A 194 18.43 11.14 -21.98
C TRP A 194 18.62 12.58 -21.45
N ALA A 195 19.51 13.35 -22.11
CA ALA A 195 19.89 14.69 -21.67
C ALA A 195 18.68 15.63 -21.49
N ASP A 196 17.77 15.63 -22.47
CA ASP A 196 16.57 16.50 -22.50
C ASP A 196 15.33 15.81 -21.89
N ARG A 197 15.49 15.11 -20.76
CA ARG A 197 14.38 14.44 -20.05
C ARG A 197 13.28 15.46 -19.67
N PRO A 198 12.01 15.27 -20.07
CA PRO A 198 10.92 16.17 -19.70
C PRO A 198 10.76 16.29 -18.18
N VAL A 199 10.69 17.52 -17.69
CA VAL A 199 10.51 17.82 -16.26
C VAL A 199 9.19 17.19 -15.78
N GLY A 200 9.27 16.31 -14.79
CA GLY A 200 8.13 15.59 -14.22
C GLY A 200 7.99 14.12 -14.65
N PHE A 201 8.77 13.64 -15.64
CA PHE A 201 8.71 12.23 -16.07
C PHE A 201 9.41 11.31 -15.06
N THR A 202 8.69 10.86 -14.03
CA THR A 202 9.27 10.06 -12.92
C THR A 202 9.74 8.66 -13.34
N THR A 203 10.93 8.25 -12.89
CA THR A 203 11.48 6.91 -13.16
C THR A 203 10.79 5.81 -12.34
N SER A 204 11.02 4.53 -12.66
CA SER A 204 10.45 3.41 -11.90
C SER A 204 10.99 3.36 -10.47
N LEU A 205 12.28 3.65 -10.31
CA LEU A 205 12.99 3.78 -9.04
C LEU A 205 12.49 4.98 -8.24
N GLU A 206 12.31 6.15 -8.86
CA GLU A 206 11.70 7.32 -8.21
C GLU A 206 10.29 7.00 -7.71
N ARG A 207 9.44 6.36 -8.54
CA ARG A 207 8.08 5.93 -8.15
C ARG A 207 8.10 4.90 -7.02
N LYS A 208 9.00 3.90 -7.07
CA LYS A 208 9.19 2.92 -5.98
C LYS A 208 9.64 3.61 -4.69
N HIS A 209 10.61 4.51 -4.75
CA HIS A 209 11.10 5.25 -3.59
C HIS A 209 10.02 6.16 -2.99
N LEU A 210 9.27 6.88 -3.83
CA LEU A 210 8.11 7.68 -3.40
C LEU A 210 7.04 6.81 -2.73
N ASN A 211 6.72 5.63 -3.29
CA ASN A 211 5.77 4.70 -2.67
C ASN A 211 6.28 4.14 -1.35
N THR A 212 7.57 3.77 -1.23
CA THR A 212 8.19 3.35 0.04
C THR A 212 8.16 4.47 1.07
N ARG A 213 8.48 5.71 0.68
CA ARG A 213 8.43 6.90 1.55
C ARG A 213 7.00 7.20 2.01
N ARG A 214 6.02 7.12 1.10
CA ARG A 214 4.59 7.26 1.42
C ARG A 214 4.11 6.15 2.37
N ALA A 215 4.49 4.89 2.12
CA ALA A 215 4.16 3.76 2.98
C ALA A 215 4.75 3.89 4.39
N ARG A 216 5.99 4.38 4.53
CA ARG A 216 6.61 4.67 5.85
C ARG A 216 5.97 5.87 6.56
N ALA A 217 5.55 6.90 5.84
CA ALA A 217 4.91 8.08 6.43
C ALA A 217 3.41 7.87 6.77
N ARG A 218 2.77 6.89 6.13
CA ARG A 218 1.35 6.55 6.30
C ARG A 218 0.96 6.20 7.75
N PRO A 219 1.61 5.25 8.46
CA PRO A 219 1.23 4.90 9.83
C PRO A 219 1.37 6.09 10.79
N ILE A 220 2.38 6.95 10.61
CA ILE A 220 2.56 8.17 11.41
C ILE A 220 1.38 9.14 11.19
N LYS A 221 0.95 9.33 9.94
CA LYS A 221 -0.22 10.16 9.64
C LYS A 221 -1.51 9.56 10.18
N GLU A 222 -1.68 8.25 10.09
CA GLU A 222 -2.87 7.55 10.59
C GLU A 222 -2.95 7.61 12.14
N ALA A 223 -1.81 7.47 12.84
CA ALA A 223 -1.71 7.68 14.29
C ALA A 223 -2.09 9.12 14.69
N LEU A 224 -1.52 10.14 14.05
CA LEU A 224 -1.85 11.55 14.31
C LEU A 224 -3.32 11.89 14.03
N VAL A 225 -3.96 11.21 13.06
CA VAL A 225 -5.41 11.36 12.80
C VAL A 225 -6.23 10.67 13.89
N ALA A 226 -5.81 9.50 14.36
CA ALA A 226 -6.46 8.79 15.47
C ALA A 226 -6.38 9.58 16.78
N GLU A 227 -5.20 10.10 17.15
CA GLU A 227 -5.01 10.97 18.32
C GLU A 227 -5.92 12.20 18.27
N ARG A 228 -5.97 12.89 17.12
CA ARG A 228 -6.89 14.03 16.91
C ARG A 228 -8.35 13.65 17.04
N ALA A 229 -8.74 12.44 16.61
CA ALA A 229 -10.10 11.94 16.76
C ALA A 229 -10.44 11.65 18.24
N VAL A 230 -9.51 11.09 19.01
CA VAL A 230 -9.66 10.89 20.47
C VAL A 230 -9.84 12.24 21.18
N VAL A 231 -8.92 13.19 20.98
CA VAL A 231 -9.01 14.53 21.58
C VAL A 231 -10.32 15.22 21.21
N LYS A 232 -10.76 15.13 19.94
CA LYS A 232 -12.05 15.70 19.52
C LYS A 232 -13.24 15.04 20.23
N ALA A 233 -13.20 13.73 20.45
CA ALA A 233 -14.25 13.01 21.17
C ALA A 233 -14.27 13.35 22.67
N GLU A 234 -13.10 13.56 23.29
CA GLU A 234 -12.99 14.01 24.69
C GLU A 234 -13.52 15.44 24.86
N VAL A 235 -13.13 16.37 23.99
CA VAL A 235 -13.69 17.73 23.96
C VAL A 235 -15.21 17.72 23.76
N ALA A 236 -15.74 16.87 22.88
CA ALA A 236 -17.18 16.73 22.70
C ALA A 236 -17.89 16.21 23.97
N LYS A 237 -17.29 15.24 24.68
CA LYS A 237 -17.82 14.75 25.97
C LYS A 237 -17.77 15.82 27.06
N ALA A 238 -16.71 16.62 27.13
CA ALA A 238 -16.61 17.74 28.06
C ALA A 238 -17.71 18.79 27.80
N LEU A 239 -17.87 19.20 26.54
CA LEU A 239 -18.94 20.14 26.14
C LEU A 239 -20.35 19.61 26.40
N GLU A 240 -20.57 18.29 26.31
CA GLU A 240 -21.83 17.65 26.73
C GLU A 240 -22.04 17.71 28.25
N ALA A 241 -20.99 17.49 29.04
CA ALA A 241 -21.05 17.60 30.49
C ALA A 241 -21.35 19.05 30.91
N ASP A 242 -20.69 20.03 30.29
CA ASP A 242 -20.92 21.46 30.55
C ASP A 242 -22.33 21.91 30.16
N LYS A 243 -22.87 21.42 29.03
CA LYS A 243 -24.29 21.66 28.69
C LYS A 243 -25.25 21.10 29.76
N LYS A 244 -24.95 19.93 30.33
CA LYS A 244 -25.75 19.31 31.40
C LYS A 244 -25.64 20.08 32.72
N THR A 245 -24.45 20.57 33.10
CA THR A 245 -24.27 21.40 34.30
C THR A 245 -24.95 22.76 34.14
N LEU A 246 -24.80 23.43 33.00
CA LEU A 246 -25.48 24.69 32.69
C LEU A 246 -27.00 24.56 32.71
N SER A 247 -27.56 23.49 32.14
CA SER A 247 -29.00 23.20 32.21
C SER A 247 -29.49 22.99 33.67
N LYS A 248 -28.69 22.30 34.50
CA LYS A 248 -28.98 22.12 35.93
C LYS A 248 -28.87 23.43 36.73
N ILE A 249 -28.00 24.35 36.32
CA ILE A 249 -27.92 25.70 36.91
C ILE A 249 -29.13 26.54 36.48
N ALA A 250 -29.46 26.55 35.19
CA ALA A 250 -30.60 27.31 34.66
C ALA A 250 -31.93 26.90 35.31
N SER A 251 -32.20 25.60 35.43
CA SER A 251 -33.40 25.07 36.12
C SER A 251 -33.43 25.40 37.61
N ARG A 252 -32.28 25.45 38.30
CA ARG A 252 -32.20 25.94 39.69
C ARG A 252 -32.53 27.43 39.79
N VAL A 253 -31.98 28.25 38.89
CA VAL A 253 -32.25 29.70 38.83
C VAL A 253 -33.72 29.97 38.55
N GLN A 254 -34.34 29.25 37.60
CA GLN A 254 -35.78 29.32 37.33
C GLN A 254 -36.62 28.95 38.56
N LYS A 255 -36.25 27.88 39.28
CA LYS A 255 -36.95 27.48 40.51
C LYS A 255 -36.80 28.52 41.63
N SER A 256 -35.60 29.09 41.81
CA SER A 256 -35.40 30.13 42.84
C SER A 256 -36.09 31.45 42.48
N SER A 257 -36.14 31.83 41.20
CA SER A 257 -36.89 33.03 40.77
C SER A 257 -38.40 32.82 40.92
N ALA A 258 -38.93 31.63 40.60
CA ALA A 258 -40.33 31.32 40.82
C ALA A 258 -40.72 31.42 42.31
N ALA A 259 -39.92 30.81 43.20
CA ALA A 259 -40.13 30.91 44.65
C ALA A 259 -39.99 32.35 45.18
N ALA A 260 -39.11 33.17 44.59
CA ALA A 260 -39.00 34.59 44.94
C ALA A 260 -40.23 35.40 44.49
N VAL A 261 -40.79 35.11 43.31
CA VAL A 261 -42.04 35.73 42.82
C VAL A 261 -43.23 35.32 43.69
N GLU A 262 -43.35 34.04 44.05
CA GLU A 262 -44.40 33.52 44.94
C GLU A 262 -44.34 34.20 46.32
N LYS A 263 -43.16 34.23 46.96
CA LYS A 263 -42.95 34.94 48.23
C LYS A 263 -43.21 36.45 48.12
N SER A 264 -42.90 37.06 46.98
CA SER A 264 -43.20 38.48 46.73
C SER A 264 -44.71 38.72 46.56
N ALA A 265 -45.45 37.76 45.99
CA ALA A 265 -46.90 37.84 45.84
C ALA A 265 -47.60 37.65 47.21
N GLU A 266 -47.13 36.73 48.05
CA GLU A 266 -47.58 36.59 49.44
C GLU A 266 -47.35 37.88 50.23
N ALA A 267 -46.15 38.47 50.13
CA ALA A 267 -45.82 39.73 50.80
C ALA A 267 -46.70 40.90 50.30
N ALA A 268 -46.96 40.97 48.98
CA ALA A 268 -47.86 41.97 48.41
C ALA A 268 -49.33 41.78 48.88
N LYS A 269 -49.79 40.53 49.01
CA LYS A 269 -51.12 40.23 49.55
C LYS A 269 -51.24 40.63 51.03
N ALA A 270 -50.26 40.27 51.86
CA ALA A 270 -50.21 40.67 53.26
C ALA A 270 -50.14 42.21 53.43
N ALA A 271 -49.42 42.90 52.54
CA ALA A 271 -49.39 44.36 52.51
C ALA A 271 -50.75 44.97 52.13
N ALA A 272 -51.48 44.38 51.15
CA ALA A 272 -52.82 44.81 50.79
C ALA A 272 -53.83 44.62 51.94
N GLU A 273 -53.82 43.45 52.60
CA GLU A 273 -54.63 43.16 53.79
C GLU A 273 -54.34 44.14 54.93
N ALA A 274 -53.06 44.49 55.17
CA ALA A 274 -52.66 45.49 56.16
C ALA A 274 -53.16 46.91 55.81
N VAL A 275 -53.16 47.29 54.52
CA VAL A 275 -53.70 48.58 54.06
C VAL A 275 -55.22 48.64 54.23
N GLU A 276 -55.94 47.56 53.94
CA GLU A 276 -57.39 47.49 54.20
C GLU A 276 -57.73 47.54 55.69
N ALA A 277 -56.99 46.80 56.53
CA ALA A 277 -57.13 46.86 57.98
C ALA A 277 -56.87 48.28 58.53
N HIS A 278 -55.86 48.98 58.01
CA HIS A 278 -55.58 50.38 58.38
C HIS A 278 -56.71 51.32 57.95
N ARG A 279 -57.25 51.19 56.73
CA ARG A 279 -58.41 51.96 56.26
C ARG A 279 -59.65 51.70 57.13
N ALA A 280 -59.91 50.45 57.50
CA ALA A 280 -61.01 50.07 58.39
C ALA A 280 -60.84 50.69 59.80
N ALA A 281 -59.61 50.69 60.34
CA ALA A 281 -59.30 51.33 61.62
C ALA A 281 -59.47 52.86 61.57
N GLN A 282 -59.06 53.52 60.47
CA GLN A 282 -59.32 54.94 60.24
C GLN A 282 -60.82 55.25 60.19
N ALA A 283 -61.59 54.50 59.41
CA ALA A 283 -63.04 54.68 59.31
C ALA A 283 -63.76 54.42 60.66
N ALA A 284 -63.28 53.46 61.46
CA ALA A 284 -63.79 53.22 62.82
C ALA A 284 -63.47 54.39 63.77
N LYS A 285 -62.26 54.96 63.68
CA LYS A 285 -61.87 56.16 64.42
C LYS A 285 -62.73 57.37 64.03
N GLU A 286 -62.92 57.62 62.73
CA GLU A 286 -63.79 58.69 62.24
C GLU A 286 -65.23 58.54 62.72
N LYS A 287 -65.81 57.33 62.69
CA LYS A 287 -67.13 57.05 63.26
C LYS A 287 -67.20 57.38 64.75
N ARG A 288 -66.18 57.00 65.53
CA ARG A 288 -66.09 57.30 66.97
C ARG A 288 -65.96 58.81 67.22
N ASP A 289 -65.16 59.51 66.43
CA ASP A 289 -64.98 60.96 66.54
C ASP A 289 -66.26 61.72 66.12
N GLN A 290 -66.99 61.25 65.10
CA GLN A 290 -68.32 61.74 64.73
C GLN A 290 -69.34 61.50 65.85
N GLU A 291 -69.32 60.33 66.49
CA GLU A 291 -70.21 60.03 67.62
C GLU A 291 -69.90 60.91 68.83
N LEU A 292 -68.61 61.08 69.17
CA LEU A 292 -68.17 62.02 70.22
C LEU A 292 -68.58 63.46 69.90
N ALA A 293 -68.49 63.88 68.64
CA ALA A 293 -68.97 65.19 68.20
C ALA A 293 -70.50 65.33 68.33
N ARG A 294 -71.27 64.27 68.02
CA ARG A 294 -72.73 64.24 68.26
C ARG A 294 -73.05 64.30 69.77
N ARG A 295 -72.36 63.53 70.61
CA ARG A 295 -72.51 63.57 72.08
C ARG A 295 -72.17 64.96 72.64
N ARG A 296 -71.07 65.58 72.21
CA ARG A 296 -70.71 66.96 72.58
C ARG A 296 -71.74 67.99 72.12
N LYS A 297 -72.30 67.85 70.91
CA LYS A 297 -73.40 68.72 70.44
C LYS A 297 -74.67 68.51 71.26
N ALA A 298 -75.01 67.28 71.64
CA ALA A 298 -76.16 66.98 72.50
C ALA A 298 -75.97 67.57 73.90
N GLN A 299 -74.83 67.34 74.54
CA GLN A 299 -74.47 67.93 75.84
C GLN A 299 -74.44 69.47 75.79
N SER A 300 -73.96 70.07 74.69
CA SER A 300 -74.01 71.52 74.49
C SER A 300 -75.44 72.03 74.32
N ALA A 301 -76.31 71.28 73.64
CA ALA A 301 -77.73 71.61 73.51
C ALA A 301 -78.49 71.44 74.84
N GLU A 302 -78.17 70.44 75.65
CA GLU A 302 -78.67 70.27 77.01
C GLU A 302 -78.16 71.38 77.93
N ALA A 303 -76.87 71.71 77.90
CA ALA A 303 -76.32 72.84 78.66
C ALA A 303 -76.96 74.18 78.24
N ARG A 304 -77.28 74.37 76.95
CA ARG A 304 -78.05 75.52 76.47
C ARG A 304 -79.52 75.50 76.92
N LYS A 305 -80.15 74.32 77.01
CA LYS A 305 -81.50 74.17 77.59
C LYS A 305 -81.48 74.46 79.10
N ALA A 306 -80.50 73.94 79.84
CA ALA A 306 -80.32 74.18 81.26
C ALA A 306 -79.99 75.66 81.56
N ASN A 307 -79.14 76.31 80.75
CA ASN A 307 -78.91 77.75 80.87
C ASN A 307 -80.14 78.56 80.47
N ARG A 308 -80.94 78.15 79.46
CA ARG A 308 -82.24 78.79 79.18
C ARG A 308 -83.27 78.58 80.29
N ALA A 309 -83.25 77.45 80.98
CA ALA A 309 -84.09 77.21 82.16
C ALA A 309 -83.65 78.13 83.32
N LYS A 310 -82.34 78.26 83.55
CA LYS A 310 -81.79 79.22 84.54
C LYS A 310 -82.00 80.69 84.14
N GLU A 311 -82.00 81.04 82.86
CA GLU A 311 -82.40 82.37 82.37
C GLU A 311 -83.91 82.61 82.46
N ALA A 312 -84.73 81.55 82.49
CA ALA A 312 -86.17 81.65 82.73
C ALA A 312 -86.48 81.79 84.23
N GLU A 313 -85.79 81.06 85.10
CA GLU A 313 -85.84 81.25 86.56
C GLU A 313 -85.29 82.64 86.94
N GLY A 314 -84.14 83.04 86.39
CA GLY A 314 -83.55 84.38 86.54
C GLY A 314 -84.26 85.53 85.82
N LYS A 315 -85.42 85.27 85.18
CA LYS A 315 -86.34 86.29 84.65
C LYS A 315 -87.72 86.25 85.30
N ALA A 316 -87.92 85.43 86.32
CA ALA A 316 -89.07 85.52 87.23
C ALA A 316 -88.83 86.57 88.35
N GLU A 317 -87.58 86.89 88.66
CA GLU A 317 -87.21 88.05 89.47
C GLU A 317 -86.87 89.26 88.58
N GLY A 318 -87.48 90.42 88.83
CA GLY A 318 -87.03 91.68 88.23
C GLY A 318 -87.93 92.29 87.14
N LYS A 319 -89.25 92.18 87.24
CA LYS A 319 -90.19 93.14 86.62
C LYS A 319 -91.43 93.36 87.50
N ASP A 320 -91.26 94.11 88.60
CA ASP A 320 -92.32 94.95 89.20
C ASP A 320 -91.71 96.04 90.10
N LYS A 321 -91.51 97.23 89.49
CA LYS A 321 -91.08 98.54 90.03
C LYS A 321 -90.92 99.47 88.81
N VAL A 322 -91.42 100.71 88.68
CA VAL A 322 -92.34 101.67 89.36
C VAL A 322 -92.82 102.62 88.21
N PRO A 323 -94.02 103.26 88.14
CA PRO A 323 -95.06 103.57 89.15
C PRO A 323 -96.41 102.84 88.87
N ALA A 324 -97.55 103.14 89.52
CA ALA A 324 -97.91 104.18 90.50
C ALA A 324 -98.67 103.60 91.70
#